data_AF-A0A0D2I0R0-F1
#
_entry.id   AF-A0A0D2I0R0-F1
#
_cell.length_a   1.000
_cell.length_b   1.000
_cell.length_c   1.000
_cell.angle_alpha   90.00
_cell.angle_beta   90.00
_cell.angle_gamma   90.00
#
_symmetry.space_group_name_H-M   'P 1'
#
loop_
_entity.id
_entity.type
_entity.pdbx_description
1 polymer ?
#
loop_
_entity_poly.entity_id
_entity_poly.type
_entity_poly.pdbx_seq_one_letter_code
_entity_poly.pdbx_strand_id
1 'polypeptide(L)'
;MRLAELPRGVSRRQKRRENQAAAPRGLASSQELSRPQTIKPVKLDPQEIRLSEVALPPNEFNLVEDHLRELPTQESLLHTCIRPMRQAEMVLLRKGWEENPEVRPSLIHDIDNENILHLAQTSPPVLRSDIGREAEISFLARYMDVPGGRWLRVGYKTQILDVILGYRLNETTTENVVTVKAPSELTPVTLRLAYRITPPEDLDMRLVLWPEKTPLGLMDLSAGGLKFYHDIMLSFSKHQLLNLALLSGVQKLVLEARVVRSEDVRDIKGKLKGATSVTFTQSDETASQQYIRFLTEVYRHLLARRSGLGKK
;
A
#
# COMPACT_ATOMS: atom_id res chain seq x y z
N MET A 1 56.71 -54.79 -37.34
CA MET A 1 56.02 -54.56 -36.04
C MET A 1 54.94 -53.52 -36.26
N ARG A 2 53.66 -53.88 -36.08
CA ARG A 2 52.53 -52.93 -36.11
C ARG A 2 52.20 -52.54 -34.67
N LEU A 3 52.29 -51.26 -34.35
CA LEU A 3 51.81 -50.69 -33.08
C LEU A 3 50.32 -50.41 -33.22
N ALA A 4 49.52 -50.96 -32.31
CA ALA A 4 48.08 -50.82 -32.26
C ALA A 4 47.67 -49.40 -31.81
N GLU A 5 46.71 -48.80 -32.51
CA GLU A 5 46.09 -47.53 -32.14
C GLU A 5 45.13 -47.73 -30.95
N LEU A 6 45.37 -47.00 -29.85
CA LEU A 6 44.47 -46.97 -28.69
C LEU A 6 43.24 -46.11 -29.00
N PRO A 7 42.03 -46.51 -28.56
CA PRO A 7 40.82 -45.76 -28.82
C PRO A 7 40.82 -44.43 -28.03
N ARG A 8 40.60 -43.32 -28.75
CA ARG A 8 40.44 -41.98 -28.16
C ARG A 8 39.13 -41.92 -27.37
N GLY A 9 39.22 -42.18 -26.07
CA GLY A 9 38.10 -41.99 -25.14
C GLY A 9 37.74 -40.50 -25.03
N VAL A 10 36.48 -40.18 -25.32
CA VAL A 10 35.93 -38.83 -25.15
C VAL A 10 36.07 -38.43 -23.68
N SER A 11 36.74 -37.31 -23.44
CA SER A 11 36.94 -36.75 -22.10
C SER A 11 35.59 -36.52 -21.41
N ARG A 12 35.50 -36.88 -20.11
CA ARG A 12 34.33 -36.59 -19.25
C ARG A 12 33.89 -35.11 -19.32
N ARG A 13 34.82 -34.21 -19.64
CA ARG A 13 34.56 -32.77 -19.80
C ARG A 13 33.78 -32.46 -21.09
N GLN A 14 34.01 -33.21 -22.17
CA GLN A 14 33.27 -33.09 -23.43
C GLN A 14 31.85 -33.64 -23.30
N LYS A 15 31.70 -34.81 -22.65
CA LYS A 15 30.37 -35.39 -22.34
C LYS A 15 29.48 -34.47 -21.50
N ARG A 16 30.05 -33.72 -20.55
CA ARG A 16 29.30 -32.71 -19.76
C ARG A 16 28.87 -31.51 -20.60
N ARG A 17 29.67 -31.11 -21.58
CA ARG A 17 29.39 -29.96 -22.45
C ARG A 17 28.28 -30.28 -23.46
N GLU A 18 28.28 -31.49 -24.02
CA GLU A 18 27.20 -31.98 -24.88
C GLU A 18 25.90 -32.17 -24.11
N ASN A 19 25.93 -32.71 -22.89
CA ASN A 19 24.73 -32.86 -22.07
C ASN A 19 24.14 -31.51 -21.59
N GLN A 20 24.94 -30.46 -21.46
CA GLN A 20 24.44 -29.11 -21.15
C GLN A 20 23.91 -28.39 -22.40
N ALA A 21 24.40 -28.72 -23.59
CA ALA A 21 23.90 -28.17 -24.85
C ALA A 21 22.62 -28.87 -25.34
N ALA A 22 22.40 -30.14 -24.96
CA ALA A 22 21.23 -30.92 -25.33
C ALA A 22 20.05 -30.82 -24.34
N ALA A 23 20.19 -30.09 -23.23
CA ALA A 23 19.07 -29.83 -22.34
C ALA A 23 18.13 -28.81 -23.00
N PRO A 24 16.87 -29.18 -23.32
CA PRO A 24 15.92 -28.22 -23.86
C PRO A 24 15.76 -27.09 -22.83
N ARG A 25 16.10 -25.86 -23.23
CA ARG A 25 15.64 -24.66 -22.51
C ARG A 25 14.13 -24.71 -22.58
N GLY A 26 13.51 -25.18 -21.50
CA GLY A 26 12.07 -25.13 -21.32
C GLY A 26 11.63 -23.68 -21.39
N LEU A 27 11.23 -23.24 -22.59
CA LEU A 27 10.23 -22.21 -22.74
C LEU A 27 8.98 -22.78 -22.07
N ALA A 28 8.80 -22.45 -20.79
CA ALA A 28 7.54 -22.67 -20.11
C ALA A 28 6.49 -21.97 -20.97
N SER A 29 5.67 -22.78 -21.65
CA SER A 29 4.62 -22.27 -22.52
C SER A 29 3.75 -21.30 -21.73
N SER A 30 3.38 -20.17 -22.35
CA SER A 30 2.52 -19.11 -21.80
C SER A 30 1.17 -19.61 -21.26
N GLN A 31 0.85 -20.89 -21.48
CA GLN A 31 -0.33 -21.61 -21.00
C GLN A 31 -0.20 -22.18 -19.57
N GLU A 32 0.99 -22.31 -19.00
CA GLU A 32 1.13 -22.74 -17.58
C GLU A 32 1.00 -21.58 -16.59
N LEU A 33 1.27 -20.35 -17.02
CA LEU A 33 1.17 -19.11 -16.22
C LEU A 33 -0.28 -18.59 -16.06
N SER A 34 -1.25 -19.23 -16.71
CA SER A 34 -2.67 -18.82 -16.74
C SER A 34 -3.59 -19.71 -15.90
N ARG A 35 -3.05 -20.65 -15.10
CA ARG A 35 -3.86 -21.42 -14.16
C ARG A 35 -4.12 -20.61 -12.87
N PRO A 36 -5.38 -20.44 -12.43
CA PRO A 36 -5.68 -19.85 -11.14
C PRO A 36 -5.11 -20.76 -10.04
N GLN A 37 -3.99 -20.37 -9.45
CA GLN A 37 -3.45 -21.04 -8.26
C GLN A 37 -4.17 -20.47 -7.05
N THR A 38 -5.21 -21.17 -6.60
CA THR A 38 -5.90 -20.83 -5.35
C THR A 38 -4.90 -20.89 -4.19
N ILE A 39 -4.69 -19.77 -3.48
CA ILE A 39 -4.01 -19.77 -2.18
C ILE A 39 -4.76 -20.73 -1.26
N LYS A 40 -4.16 -21.88 -0.97
CA LYS A 40 -4.71 -22.82 0.00
C LYS A 40 -4.19 -22.44 1.38
N PRO A 41 -5.05 -22.32 2.40
CA PRO A 41 -4.59 -22.25 3.78
C PRO A 41 -3.86 -23.56 4.09
N VAL A 42 -2.55 -23.47 4.33
CA VAL A 42 -1.77 -24.61 4.83
C VAL A 42 -2.02 -24.69 6.33
N LYS A 43 -2.42 -25.87 6.82
CA LYS A 43 -2.50 -26.12 8.26
C LYS A 43 -1.10 -25.92 8.85
N LEU A 44 -0.98 -24.95 9.75
CA LEU A 44 0.27 -24.57 10.40
C LEU A 44 0.87 -25.76 11.17
N ASP A 45 2.16 -25.99 10.96
CA ASP A 45 2.96 -26.91 11.78
C ASP A 45 3.23 -26.25 13.14
N PRO A 46 2.83 -26.83 14.29
CA PRO A 46 2.95 -26.19 15.61
C PRO A 46 4.38 -25.84 16.04
N GLN A 47 5.40 -26.33 15.34
CA GLN A 47 6.81 -26.18 15.71
C GLN A 47 7.55 -25.03 15.00
N GLU A 48 6.95 -24.36 14.01
CA GLU A 48 7.56 -23.16 13.41
C GLU A 48 7.19 -21.90 14.20
N ILE A 49 8.24 -21.21 14.67
CA ILE A 49 8.19 -20.05 15.57
C ILE A 49 7.24 -18.97 15.03
N ARG A 50 6.18 -18.71 15.79
CA ARG A 50 5.29 -17.57 15.60
C ARG A 50 6.05 -16.27 15.84
N LEU A 51 6.03 -15.37 14.88
CA LEU A 51 6.42 -13.97 15.08
C LEU A 51 5.23 -13.07 14.71
N SER A 52 4.22 -13.07 15.55
CA SER A 52 3.26 -11.96 15.65
C SER A 52 2.93 -11.71 17.12
N GLU A 53 3.96 -11.52 17.94
CA GLU A 53 3.83 -11.11 19.35
C GLU A 53 3.99 -9.57 19.50
N VAL A 54 3.47 -8.78 18.57
CA VAL A 54 3.47 -7.32 18.72
C VAL A 54 2.09 -6.84 19.12
N ALA A 55 2.04 -6.09 20.22
CA ALA A 55 0.91 -5.27 20.56
C ALA A 55 0.97 -4.18 19.52
N LEU A 56 -0.02 -4.18 18.62
CA LEU A 56 -0.44 -2.91 18.09
C LEU A 56 -0.64 -1.98 19.31
N PRO A 57 -0.17 -0.72 19.26
CA PRO A 57 -0.44 0.24 20.32
C PRO A 57 -1.91 0.12 20.72
N PRO A 58 -2.24 0.12 22.03
CA PRO A 58 -3.60 -0.07 22.47
C PRO A 58 -4.47 0.98 21.79
N ASN A 59 -5.35 0.50 20.90
CA ASN A 59 -6.40 1.25 20.21
C ASN A 59 -6.00 2.33 19.20
N GLU A 60 -5.20 2.00 18.18
CA GLU A 60 -5.38 2.65 16.86
C GLU A 60 -6.27 1.82 15.91
N PHE A 61 -6.65 0.60 16.33
CA PHE A 61 -7.36 -0.38 15.49
C PHE A 61 -8.62 -0.97 16.14
N ASN A 62 -9.28 -0.26 17.06
CA ASN A 62 -10.70 -0.50 17.33
C ASN A 62 -11.58 0.04 16.19
N LEU A 63 -11.24 -0.32 14.94
CA LEU A 63 -12.13 -0.16 13.79
C LEU A 63 -13.43 -0.96 13.99
N VAL A 64 -13.45 -1.94 14.91
CA VAL A 64 -14.65 -2.73 15.20
C VAL A 64 -15.73 -1.90 15.94
N GLU A 65 -15.36 -0.83 16.66
CA GLU A 65 -16.32 0.01 17.40
C GLU A 65 -16.46 1.45 16.87
N ASP A 66 -15.43 2.00 16.21
CA ASP A 66 -15.46 3.41 15.77
C ASP A 66 -16.45 3.68 14.63
N HIS A 67 -16.81 2.66 13.83
CA HIS A 67 -17.81 2.77 12.77
C HIS A 67 -19.26 2.75 13.27
N LEU A 68 -19.48 2.36 14.53
CA LEU A 68 -20.81 2.31 15.15
C LEU A 68 -21.13 3.59 15.95
N ARG A 69 -20.16 4.48 16.14
CA ARG A 69 -20.35 5.76 16.82
C ARG A 69 -20.73 6.84 15.82
N GLU A 70 -21.77 7.61 16.16
CA GLU A 70 -22.23 8.76 15.38
C GLU A 70 -21.08 9.70 15.04
N LEU A 71 -21.14 10.32 13.87
CA LEU A 71 -20.12 11.27 13.43
C LEU A 71 -20.13 12.52 14.32
N PRO A 72 -18.99 13.23 14.45
CA PRO A 72 -19.01 14.58 15.00
C PRO A 72 -20.02 15.45 14.23
N THR A 73 -20.53 16.49 14.88
CA THR A 73 -21.46 17.42 14.24
C THR A 73 -20.85 18.02 12.97
N GLN A 74 -21.70 18.31 11.97
CA GLN A 74 -21.22 18.89 10.71
C GLN A 74 -20.45 20.20 10.92
N GLU A 75 -20.86 21.03 11.87
CA GLU A 75 -20.12 22.24 12.27
C GLU A 75 -18.69 21.90 12.73
N SER A 76 -18.52 20.88 13.57
CA SER A 76 -17.20 20.42 14.02
C SER A 76 -16.37 19.86 12.87
N LEU A 77 -16.99 19.08 11.97
CA LEU A 77 -16.33 18.52 10.80
C LEU A 77 -15.82 19.63 9.87
N LEU A 78 -16.69 20.57 9.51
CA LEU A 78 -16.39 21.70 8.63
C LEU A 78 -15.33 22.61 9.24
N HIS A 79 -15.49 23.02 10.51
CA HIS A 79 -14.51 23.87 11.20
C HIS A 79 -13.12 23.23 11.26
N THR A 80 -13.05 21.90 11.36
CA THR A 80 -11.77 21.17 11.42
C THR A 80 -11.11 21.03 10.04
N CYS A 81 -11.91 20.79 9.00
CA CYS A 81 -11.44 20.40 7.67
C CYS A 81 -11.39 21.55 6.65
N ILE A 82 -12.28 22.53 6.75
CA ILE A 82 -12.43 23.62 5.78
C ILE A 82 -11.78 24.88 6.35
N ARG A 83 -10.46 24.96 6.21
CA ARG A 83 -9.66 26.11 6.61
C ARG A 83 -8.38 26.23 5.79
N PRO A 84 -7.80 27.43 5.63
CA PRO A 84 -6.52 27.61 4.97
C PRO A 84 -5.42 26.73 5.57
N MET A 85 -4.45 26.38 4.73
CA MET A 85 -3.32 25.50 5.02
C MET A 85 -3.68 24.06 5.39
N ARG A 86 -4.94 23.66 5.22
CA ARG A 86 -5.36 22.29 5.49
C ARG A 86 -5.04 21.38 4.31
N GLN A 87 -4.38 20.26 4.59
CA GLN A 87 -4.16 19.21 3.60
C GLN A 87 -5.48 18.57 3.16
N ALA A 88 -5.60 18.41 1.85
CA ALA A 88 -6.72 17.75 1.20
C ALA A 88 -6.21 16.70 0.23
N GLU A 89 -7.03 15.72 -0.10
CA GLU A 89 -6.78 14.74 -1.13
C GLU A 89 -7.91 14.82 -2.16
N MET A 90 -7.55 14.96 -3.43
CA MET A 90 -8.49 15.08 -4.55
C MET A 90 -8.48 13.80 -5.38
N VAL A 91 -9.65 13.32 -5.75
CA VAL A 91 -9.85 12.22 -6.69
C VAL A 91 -10.71 12.69 -7.83
N LEU A 92 -10.20 12.61 -9.06
CA LEU A 92 -10.99 12.87 -10.25
C LEU A 92 -11.86 11.64 -10.56
N LEU A 93 -13.18 11.79 -10.52
CA LEU A 93 -14.10 10.70 -10.79
C LEU A 93 -14.20 10.50 -12.31
N ARG A 94 -13.77 9.33 -12.78
CA ARG A 94 -13.91 8.91 -14.19
C ARG A 94 -15.04 7.91 -14.33
N LYS A 95 -15.92 8.11 -15.31
CA LYS A 95 -16.95 7.12 -15.67
C LYS A 95 -16.28 5.79 -16.06
N GLY A 96 -16.62 4.72 -15.34
CA GLY A 96 -16.17 3.35 -15.64
C GLY A 96 -14.80 2.94 -15.08
N TRP A 97 -14.17 3.78 -14.23
CA TRP A 97 -12.86 3.50 -13.59
C TRP A 97 -12.99 3.48 -12.06
N GLU A 98 -13.94 2.71 -11.54
CA GLU A 98 -14.18 2.58 -10.10
C GLU A 98 -13.11 1.73 -9.39
N GLU A 99 -12.32 0.96 -10.14
CA GLU A 99 -11.43 -0.05 -9.56
C GLU A 99 -10.05 0.48 -9.11
N ASN A 100 -9.68 1.71 -9.46
CA ASN A 100 -8.47 2.39 -8.96
C ASN A 100 -8.59 3.92 -9.11
N PRO A 101 -9.28 4.63 -8.19
CA PRO A 101 -9.25 6.09 -8.17
C PRO A 101 -7.80 6.62 -8.15
N GLU A 102 -7.48 7.74 -8.78
CA GLU A 102 -6.15 8.36 -8.62
C GLU A 102 -6.25 9.41 -7.52
N VAL A 103 -5.63 9.16 -6.37
CA VAL A 103 -5.61 10.11 -5.24
C VAL A 103 -4.45 11.07 -5.39
N ARG A 104 -4.78 12.35 -5.41
CA ARG A 104 -3.84 13.43 -5.66
C ARG A 104 -3.77 14.33 -4.41
N PRO A 105 -2.61 14.44 -3.74
CA PRO A 105 -2.49 15.32 -2.58
C PRO A 105 -2.59 16.78 -3.01
N SER A 106 -3.22 17.60 -2.18
CA SER A 106 -3.42 19.02 -2.36
C SER A 106 -3.48 19.73 -0.99
N LEU A 107 -3.67 21.05 -1.00
CA LEU A 107 -3.74 21.90 0.17
C LEU A 107 -4.73 23.04 -0.09
N ILE A 108 -5.58 23.36 0.87
CA ILE A 108 -6.43 24.56 0.81
C ILE A 108 -5.53 25.76 1.02
N HIS A 109 -5.27 26.54 -0.03
CA HIS A 109 -4.54 27.79 0.12
C HIS A 109 -5.42 28.87 0.73
N ASP A 110 -6.63 28.99 0.20
CA ASP A 110 -7.52 30.10 0.50
C ASP A 110 -8.98 29.69 0.35
N ILE A 111 -9.86 30.46 0.99
CA ILE A 111 -11.32 30.31 0.93
C ILE A 111 -11.89 31.70 0.70
N ASP A 112 -12.53 31.91 -0.45
CA ASP A 112 -13.08 33.21 -0.79
C ASP A 112 -14.44 33.47 -0.10
N ASN A 113 -14.95 34.70 -0.29
CA ASN A 113 -16.24 35.13 0.28
C ASN A 113 -17.45 34.39 -0.31
N GLU A 114 -17.29 33.72 -1.44
CA GLU A 114 -18.34 32.93 -2.11
C GLU A 114 -18.28 31.44 -1.69
N ASN A 115 -17.47 31.11 -0.68
CA ASN A 115 -17.19 29.75 -0.22
C ASN A 115 -16.59 28.87 -1.34
N ILE A 116 -15.72 29.43 -2.17
CA ILE A 116 -14.89 28.69 -3.12
C ILE A 116 -13.54 28.40 -2.44
N LEU A 117 -13.14 27.14 -2.51
CA LEU A 117 -11.83 26.69 -2.03
C LEU A 117 -10.83 26.81 -3.18
N HIS A 118 -9.73 27.50 -2.93
CA HIS A 118 -8.56 27.53 -3.81
C HIS A 118 -7.57 26.47 -3.35
N LEU A 119 -7.56 25.34 -4.06
CA LEU A 119 -6.72 24.19 -3.76
C LEU A 119 -5.40 24.26 -4.52
N ALA A 120 -4.29 23.87 -3.90
CA ALA A 120 -3.00 23.73 -4.55
C ALA A 120 -3.10 22.79 -5.76
N GLN A 121 -2.42 23.15 -6.85
CA GLN A 121 -2.33 22.27 -8.01
C GLN A 121 -1.73 20.91 -7.62
N THR A 122 -2.27 19.84 -8.19
CA THR A 122 -1.87 18.47 -7.87
C THR A 122 -0.75 17.96 -8.76
N SER A 123 -0.18 16.80 -8.41
CA SER A 123 0.66 16.00 -9.32
C SER A 123 0.07 14.59 -9.46
N PRO A 124 -0.39 14.17 -10.66
CA PRO A 124 -0.44 14.94 -11.92
C PRO A 124 -1.33 16.18 -11.84
N PRO A 125 -1.06 17.23 -12.65
CA PRO A 125 -1.86 18.45 -12.62
C PRO A 125 -3.29 18.21 -13.09
N VAL A 126 -4.25 18.88 -12.45
CA VAL A 126 -5.59 19.07 -12.98
C VAL A 126 -5.51 20.06 -14.13
N LEU A 127 -6.01 19.67 -15.28
CA LEU A 127 -5.94 20.46 -16.50
C LEU A 127 -7.22 21.28 -16.66
N ARG A 128 -7.17 22.34 -17.48
CA ARG A 128 -8.38 23.10 -17.84
C ARG A 128 -9.44 22.24 -18.55
N SER A 129 -9.05 21.15 -19.19
CA SER A 129 -9.98 20.16 -19.77
C SER A 129 -10.70 19.30 -18.74
N ASP A 130 -10.33 19.40 -17.46
CA ASP A 130 -11.00 18.77 -16.33
C ASP A 130 -12.06 19.69 -15.68
N ILE A 131 -12.18 20.95 -16.11
CA ILE A 131 -13.23 21.86 -15.63
C ILE A 131 -14.61 21.27 -15.90
N GLY A 132 -15.49 21.34 -14.90
CA GLY A 132 -16.82 20.72 -14.90
C GLY A 132 -16.81 19.22 -14.57
N ARG A 133 -15.65 18.56 -14.44
CA ARG A 133 -15.59 17.16 -14.01
C ARG A 133 -15.86 17.05 -12.52
N GLU A 134 -16.48 15.93 -12.16
CA GLU A 134 -16.73 15.58 -10.77
C GLU A 134 -15.42 15.13 -10.10
N ALA A 135 -15.21 15.62 -8.89
CA ALA A 135 -14.08 15.27 -8.04
C ALA A 135 -14.58 14.99 -6.63
N GLU A 136 -13.94 14.04 -5.95
CA GLU A 136 -14.12 13.82 -4.53
C GLU A 136 -12.94 14.46 -3.78
N ILE A 137 -13.26 15.36 -2.85
CA ILE A 137 -12.29 16.01 -1.97
C ILE A 137 -12.40 15.35 -0.60
N SER A 138 -11.28 14.91 -0.04
CA SER A 138 -11.24 14.26 1.26
C SER A 138 -10.18 14.80 2.19
N PHE A 139 -10.44 14.63 3.47
CA PHE A 139 -9.63 15.13 4.58
C PHE A 139 -9.43 14.01 5.59
N LEU A 140 -8.21 13.90 6.11
CA LEU A 140 -7.91 13.03 7.25
C LEU A 140 -7.67 13.90 8.49
N ALA A 141 -8.59 13.86 9.44
CA ALA A 141 -8.56 14.69 10.64
C ALA A 141 -8.68 13.84 11.91
N ARG A 142 -8.04 14.32 12.99
CA ARG A 142 -8.18 13.74 14.32
C ARG A 142 -9.24 14.52 15.10
N TYR A 143 -10.23 13.83 15.63
CA TYR A 143 -11.31 14.39 16.45
C TYR A 143 -11.15 13.92 17.89
N MET A 144 -11.38 14.83 18.84
CA MET A 144 -11.20 14.59 20.29
C MET A 144 -12.53 14.29 21.00
N ASP A 145 -13.50 13.77 20.26
CA ASP A 145 -14.82 13.37 20.71
C ASP A 145 -14.84 12.05 21.51
N VAL A 146 -13.71 11.33 21.51
CA VAL A 146 -13.49 10.12 22.30
C VAL A 146 -12.17 10.22 23.09
N PRO A 147 -12.03 9.53 24.25
CA PRO A 147 -10.76 9.46 24.96
C PRO A 147 -9.64 8.95 24.06
N GLY A 148 -8.55 9.71 23.94
CA GLY A 148 -7.45 9.42 23.02
C GLY A 148 -7.63 9.93 21.58
N GLY A 149 -8.84 10.39 21.23
CA GLY A 149 -9.20 10.90 19.91
C GLY A 149 -9.25 9.84 18.81
N ARG A 150 -10.09 10.04 17.80
CA ARG A 150 -10.20 9.14 16.64
C ARG A 150 -9.82 9.85 15.34
N TRP A 151 -9.17 9.13 14.44
CA TRP A 151 -8.87 9.60 13.09
C TRP A 151 -10.04 9.30 12.16
N LEU A 152 -10.70 10.33 11.66
CA LEU A 152 -11.79 10.20 10.70
C LEU A 152 -11.35 10.73 9.34
N ARG A 153 -11.73 9.97 8.31
CA ARG A 153 -11.63 10.39 6.94
C ARG A 153 -13.01 10.79 6.46
N VAL A 154 -13.16 12.07 6.16
CA VAL A 154 -14.40 12.65 5.68
C VAL A 154 -14.14 13.40 4.38
N GLY A 155 -15.15 13.52 3.56
CA GLY A 155 -15.04 14.15 2.26
C GLY A 155 -16.39 14.48 1.67
N TYR A 156 -16.35 14.98 0.46
CA TYR A 156 -17.52 15.38 -0.29
C TYR A 156 -17.21 15.36 -1.79
N LYS A 157 -18.27 15.25 -2.59
CA LYS A 157 -18.18 15.35 -4.04
C LYS A 157 -18.49 16.76 -4.50
N THR A 158 -17.78 17.23 -5.50
CA THR A 158 -17.91 18.57 -6.07
C THR A 158 -17.48 18.56 -7.53
N GLN A 159 -17.61 19.69 -8.21
CA GLN A 159 -17.07 19.87 -9.55
C GLN A 159 -15.86 20.80 -9.51
N ILE A 160 -14.90 20.55 -10.40
CA ILE A 160 -13.83 21.51 -10.68
C ILE A 160 -14.47 22.72 -11.35
N LEU A 161 -14.40 23.87 -10.69
CA LEU A 161 -14.97 25.12 -11.20
C LEU A 161 -14.00 25.79 -12.18
N ASP A 162 -12.72 25.86 -11.82
CA ASP A 162 -11.68 26.47 -12.65
C ASP A 162 -10.27 25.96 -12.30
N VAL A 163 -9.31 26.24 -13.17
CA VAL A 163 -7.88 26.08 -12.95
C VAL A 163 -7.19 27.41 -13.23
N ILE A 164 -6.89 28.14 -12.15
CA ILE A 164 -6.30 29.48 -12.20
C ILE A 164 -4.78 29.35 -12.20
N LEU A 165 -4.14 29.99 -13.19
CA LEU A 165 -2.69 30.04 -13.29
C LEU A 165 -2.18 31.33 -12.65
N GLY A 166 -1.15 31.24 -11.81
CA GLY A 166 -0.56 32.41 -11.15
C GLY A 166 -1.49 33.09 -10.14
N TYR A 167 -2.33 32.33 -9.44
CA TYR A 167 -3.16 32.83 -8.34
C TYR A 167 -2.26 33.44 -7.26
N ARG A 168 -2.57 34.67 -6.86
CA ARG A 168 -1.77 35.44 -5.92
C ARG A 168 -2.14 35.06 -4.49
N LEU A 169 -1.27 34.29 -3.83
CA LEU A 169 -1.45 33.89 -2.42
C LEU A 169 -1.15 35.05 -1.47
N ASN A 170 -0.13 35.84 -1.79
CA ASN A 170 0.26 37.03 -1.07
C ASN A 170 0.99 37.99 -2.02
N GLU A 171 1.55 39.08 -1.50
CA GLU A 171 2.17 40.09 -2.35
C GLU A 171 3.33 39.58 -3.22
N THR A 172 4.02 38.53 -2.79
CA THR A 172 5.27 38.02 -3.37
C THR A 172 5.16 36.62 -3.98
N THR A 173 4.08 35.90 -3.71
CA THR A 173 3.94 34.47 -4.05
C THR A 173 2.72 34.24 -4.92
N THR A 174 2.94 33.61 -6.07
CA THR A 174 1.90 33.15 -6.98
C THR A 174 2.00 31.64 -7.18
N GLU A 175 0.86 30.96 -7.20
CA GLU A 175 0.78 29.52 -7.43
C GLU A 175 -0.37 29.17 -8.38
N ASN A 176 -0.31 27.99 -9.00
CA ASN A 176 -1.43 27.49 -9.77
C ASN A 176 -2.41 26.81 -8.81
N VAL A 177 -3.70 27.12 -8.93
CA VAL A 177 -4.73 26.57 -8.05
C VAL A 177 -5.88 25.98 -8.85
N VAL A 178 -6.52 24.99 -8.24
CA VAL A 178 -7.77 24.39 -8.70
C VAL A 178 -8.87 24.90 -7.80
N THR A 179 -9.96 25.39 -8.37
CA THR A 179 -11.08 25.92 -7.58
C THR A 179 -12.23 24.95 -7.52
N VAL A 180 -12.81 24.79 -6.33
CA VAL A 180 -13.99 23.95 -6.09
C VAL A 180 -14.91 24.63 -5.09
N LYS A 181 -16.21 24.32 -5.13
CA LYS A 181 -17.13 24.80 -4.10
C LYS A 181 -16.82 24.13 -2.75
N ALA A 182 -16.89 24.88 -1.66
CA ALA A 182 -16.82 24.33 -0.30
C ALA A 182 -18.08 23.47 -0.01
N PRO A 183 -17.94 22.43 0.84
CA PRO A 183 -19.08 21.58 1.20
C PRO A 183 -20.01 22.27 2.18
N SER A 184 -21.31 21.98 2.07
CA SER A 184 -22.28 22.18 3.15
C SER A 184 -22.30 21.02 4.14
N GLU A 185 -21.81 19.84 3.72
CA GLU A 185 -21.81 18.62 4.51
C GLU A 185 -20.56 17.78 4.18
N LEU A 186 -19.98 17.16 5.20
CA LEU A 186 -18.91 16.20 5.07
C LEU A 186 -19.41 14.81 5.47
N THR A 187 -19.17 13.83 4.61
CA THR A 187 -19.58 12.45 4.82
C THR A 187 -18.34 11.55 4.97
N PRO A 188 -18.45 10.40 5.64
CA PRO A 188 -17.35 9.44 5.69
C PRO A 188 -17.01 8.97 4.29
N VAL A 189 -15.73 9.04 3.91
CA VAL A 189 -15.26 8.56 2.62
C VAL A 189 -14.19 7.50 2.83
N THR A 190 -14.31 6.41 2.06
CA THR A 190 -13.39 5.27 2.13
C THR A 190 -12.16 5.45 1.25
N LEU A 191 -11.82 6.69 0.85
CA LEU A 191 -10.62 7.01 0.06
C LEU A 191 -9.34 6.53 0.75
N ARG A 192 -9.03 5.26 0.49
CA ARG A 192 -7.79 4.55 0.71
C ARG A 192 -7.67 3.64 -0.50
N LEU A 193 -6.88 4.06 -1.47
CA LEU A 193 -6.60 3.29 -2.68
C LEU A 193 -5.98 1.92 -2.44
N ALA A 194 -5.37 1.76 -1.27
CA ALA A 194 -4.85 0.48 -0.86
C ALA A 194 -5.44 0.18 0.51
N TYR A 195 -6.44 -0.70 0.55
CA TYR A 195 -6.82 -1.35 1.79
C TYR A 195 -5.54 -1.87 2.44
N ARG A 196 -5.21 -1.32 3.61
CA ARG A 196 -4.13 -1.85 4.42
C ARG A 196 -4.65 -3.09 5.09
N ILE A 197 -4.11 -4.21 4.69
CA ILE A 197 -4.47 -5.50 5.22
C ILE A 197 -3.48 -5.84 6.33
N THR A 198 -3.99 -6.06 7.53
CA THR A 198 -3.24 -6.76 8.56
C THR A 198 -3.17 -8.24 8.15
N PRO A 199 -1.99 -8.86 8.08
CA PRO A 199 -1.86 -10.26 7.73
C PRO A 199 -2.75 -11.12 8.64
N PRO A 200 -3.65 -11.93 8.09
CA PRO A 200 -4.47 -12.83 8.89
C PRO A 200 -3.59 -13.93 9.52
N GLU A 201 -3.81 -14.22 10.80
CA GLU A 201 -3.02 -15.20 11.56
C GLU A 201 -3.11 -16.63 11.01
N ASP A 202 -4.16 -16.94 10.24
CA ASP A 202 -4.38 -18.26 9.65
C ASP A 202 -3.72 -18.44 8.27
N LEU A 203 -3.07 -17.41 7.73
CA LEU A 203 -2.22 -17.53 6.55
C LEU A 203 -0.74 -17.55 6.98
N ASP A 204 0.03 -18.51 6.45
CA ASP A 204 1.49 -18.46 6.53
C ASP A 204 1.98 -17.30 5.66
N MET A 205 2.18 -16.13 6.29
CA MET A 205 2.71 -14.93 5.66
C MET A 205 3.95 -14.48 6.42
N ARG A 206 5.10 -14.53 5.75
CA ARG A 206 6.40 -14.17 6.32
C ARG A 206 7.05 -13.09 5.49
N LEU A 207 7.56 -12.06 6.16
CA LEU A 207 8.38 -11.03 5.54
C LEU A 207 9.84 -11.24 5.93
N VAL A 208 10.76 -11.14 4.96
CA VAL A 208 12.19 -11.21 5.22
C VAL A 208 12.95 -10.13 4.45
N LEU A 209 14.10 -9.70 4.98
CA LEU A 209 15.11 -9.02 4.18
C LEU A 209 15.72 -10.02 3.19
N TRP A 210 15.88 -9.60 1.94
CA TRP A 210 16.44 -10.43 0.88
C TRP A 210 17.78 -9.87 0.40
N PRO A 211 18.81 -10.70 0.15
CA PRO A 211 18.82 -12.17 0.08
C PRO A 211 19.13 -12.91 1.39
N GLU A 212 19.48 -12.21 2.48
CA GLU A 212 19.98 -12.81 3.72
C GLU A 212 18.91 -13.59 4.50
N LYS A 213 17.64 -13.40 4.15
CA LYS A 213 16.46 -14.00 4.79
C LYS A 213 16.29 -13.64 6.27
N THR A 214 16.76 -12.46 6.67
CA THR A 214 16.56 -11.96 8.04
C THR A 214 15.06 -11.74 8.28
N PRO A 215 14.45 -12.38 9.29
CA PRO A 215 13.01 -12.30 9.50
C PRO A 215 12.58 -10.91 9.98
N LEU A 216 11.46 -10.43 9.42
CA LEU A 216 10.80 -9.19 9.78
C LEU A 216 9.35 -9.50 10.18
N GLY A 217 8.82 -8.72 11.11
CA GLY A 217 7.43 -8.84 11.52
C GLY A 217 6.53 -7.98 10.66
N LEU A 218 5.61 -8.60 9.90
CA LEU A 218 4.70 -7.86 9.02
C LEU A 218 3.55 -7.25 9.83
N MET A 219 3.37 -5.93 9.78
CA MET A 219 2.29 -5.21 10.49
C MET A 219 1.09 -4.96 9.59
N ASP A 220 1.33 -4.35 8.43
CA ASP A 220 0.32 -4.06 7.42
C ASP A 220 0.91 -4.15 6.01
N LEU A 221 0.06 -4.45 5.03
CA LEU A 221 0.41 -4.48 3.61
C LEU A 221 -0.64 -3.77 2.76
N SER A 222 -0.22 -3.15 1.66
CA SER A 222 -1.05 -2.32 0.80
C SER A 222 -0.47 -2.36 -0.62
N ALA A 223 -1.27 -2.08 -1.66
CA ALA A 223 -0.81 -2.07 -3.05
C ALA A 223 0.48 -1.23 -3.27
N GLY A 224 0.66 -0.14 -2.53
CA GLY A 224 1.79 0.77 -2.66
C GLY A 224 2.96 0.55 -1.68
N GLY A 225 2.83 -0.32 -0.69
CA GLY A 225 3.85 -0.47 0.35
C GLY A 225 3.39 -1.29 1.54
N LEU A 226 4.27 -1.45 2.50
CA LEU A 226 4.01 -2.22 3.73
C LEU A 226 4.66 -1.57 4.94
N LYS A 227 4.19 -1.94 6.12
CA LYS A 227 4.81 -1.61 7.41
C LYS A 227 5.26 -2.90 8.09
N PHE A 228 6.48 -2.89 8.64
CA PHE A 228 7.02 -4.01 9.38
C PHE A 228 7.72 -3.54 10.66
N TYR A 229 7.83 -4.45 11.62
CA TYR A 229 8.67 -4.29 12.79
C TYR A 229 9.90 -5.19 12.71
N HIS A 230 10.96 -4.79 13.40
CA HIS A 230 12.25 -5.45 13.40
C HIS A 230 12.94 -5.30 14.76
N ASP A 231 14.05 -6.02 14.94
CA ASP A 231 14.90 -5.81 16.11
C ASP A 231 15.41 -4.36 16.14
N ILE A 232 15.45 -3.74 17.32
CA ILE A 232 15.90 -2.35 17.49
C ILE A 232 17.35 -2.15 17.04
N MET A 233 18.14 -3.22 17.01
CA MET A 233 19.52 -3.20 16.50
C MET A 233 19.60 -3.04 14.97
N LEU A 234 18.51 -3.36 14.25
CA LEU A 234 18.40 -3.05 12.83
C LEU A 234 17.92 -1.60 12.69
N SER A 235 18.57 -0.82 11.85
CA SER A 235 18.18 0.56 11.57
C SER A 235 18.05 0.78 10.07
N PHE A 236 17.03 1.55 9.70
CA PHE A 236 16.70 1.83 8.31
C PHE A 236 16.58 3.34 8.11
N SER A 237 17.47 3.89 7.28
CA SER A 237 17.52 5.32 7.01
C SER A 237 16.42 5.74 6.04
N LYS A 238 15.91 6.96 6.19
CA LYS A 238 14.94 7.54 5.25
C LYS A 238 15.49 7.47 3.82
N HIS A 239 14.66 7.05 2.88
CA HIS A 239 14.97 6.83 1.47
C HIS A 239 15.93 5.69 1.14
N GLN A 240 16.37 4.89 2.13
CA GLN A 240 17.14 3.67 1.87
C GLN A 240 16.33 2.69 1.01
N LEU A 241 16.98 2.08 0.02
CA LEU A 241 16.41 1.00 -0.77
C LEU A 241 16.60 -0.34 -0.05
N LEU A 242 15.54 -1.13 -0.03
CA LEU A 242 15.47 -2.45 0.60
C LEU A 242 14.90 -3.45 -0.39
N ASN A 243 15.48 -4.64 -0.39
CA ASN A 243 14.91 -5.80 -1.06
C ASN A 243 14.20 -6.64 0.00
N LEU A 244 12.89 -6.75 -0.15
CA LEU A 244 12.04 -7.52 0.74
C LEU A 244 11.55 -8.75 0.01
N ALA A 245 11.37 -9.87 0.71
CA ALA A 245 10.65 -11.01 0.16
C ALA A 245 9.44 -11.32 1.04
N LEU A 246 8.26 -11.30 0.42
CA LEU A 246 7.03 -11.79 1.01
C LEU A 246 6.87 -13.27 0.62
N LEU A 247 6.84 -14.12 1.63
CA LEU A 247 6.71 -15.57 1.49
C LEU A 247 5.32 -15.96 1.97
N SER A 248 4.59 -16.71 1.15
CA SER A 248 3.32 -17.31 1.56
C SER A 248 3.13 -18.70 0.96
N GLY A 249 3.25 -19.73 1.79
CA GLY A 249 3.29 -21.12 1.35
C GLY A 249 4.39 -21.34 0.31
N VAL A 250 4.00 -21.67 -0.93
CA VAL A 250 4.92 -21.88 -2.06
C VAL A 250 5.22 -20.60 -2.84
N GLN A 251 4.50 -19.51 -2.58
CA GLN A 251 4.69 -18.25 -3.29
C GLN A 251 5.80 -17.44 -2.65
N LYS A 252 6.65 -16.85 -3.49
CA LYS A 252 7.71 -15.91 -3.12
C LYS A 252 7.62 -14.69 -4.01
N LEU A 253 7.40 -13.54 -3.40
CA LEU A 253 7.38 -12.25 -4.08
C LEU A 253 8.54 -11.41 -3.57
N VAL A 254 9.49 -11.11 -4.46
CA VAL A 254 10.60 -10.19 -4.14
C VAL A 254 10.17 -8.79 -4.54
N LEU A 255 10.27 -7.86 -3.60
CA LEU A 255 9.74 -6.50 -3.68
C LEU A 255 10.87 -5.51 -3.40
N GLU A 256 11.15 -4.63 -4.36
CA GLU A 256 12.02 -3.49 -4.15
C GLU A 256 11.23 -2.38 -3.46
N ALA A 257 11.75 -1.86 -2.35
CA ALA A 257 11.06 -0.89 -1.54
C ALA A 257 12.00 0.21 -1.07
N ARG A 258 11.44 1.40 -0.85
CA ARG A 258 12.13 2.56 -0.30
C ARG A 258 11.57 2.91 1.06
N VAL A 259 12.45 3.12 2.03
CA VAL A 259 12.08 3.55 3.38
C VAL A 259 11.47 4.95 3.33
N VAL A 260 10.26 5.09 3.86
CA VAL A 260 9.54 6.37 3.98
C VAL A 260 9.76 6.98 5.37
N ARG A 261 9.65 6.14 6.41
CA ARG A 261 9.84 6.53 7.80
C ARG A 261 10.16 5.32 8.68
N SER A 262 10.83 5.57 9.79
CA SER A 262 11.11 4.61 10.86
C SER A 262 10.75 5.25 12.21
N GLU A 263 10.19 4.47 13.12
CA GLU A 263 9.76 4.89 14.45
C GLU A 263 9.99 3.75 15.45
N ASP A 264 10.14 4.09 16.74
CA ASP A 264 10.27 3.08 17.79
C ASP A 264 8.88 2.72 18.33
N VAL A 265 8.60 1.42 18.44
CA VAL A 265 7.35 0.86 18.95
C VAL A 265 7.63 -0.11 20.10
N ARG A 266 6.62 -0.38 20.92
CA ARG A 266 6.70 -1.38 21.99
C ARG A 266 5.82 -2.58 21.65
N ASP A 267 6.33 -3.79 21.89
CA ASP A 267 5.56 -5.03 21.72
C ASP A 267 4.61 -5.31 22.91
N ILE A 268 3.84 -6.43 22.87
CA ILE A 268 2.88 -6.78 23.95
C ILE A 268 3.60 -6.94 25.30
N LYS A 269 4.87 -7.34 25.25
CA LYS A 269 5.73 -7.58 26.41
C LYS A 269 6.46 -6.30 26.84
N GLY A 270 6.17 -5.15 26.22
CA GLY A 270 6.75 -3.85 26.52
C GLY A 270 8.18 -3.67 25.99
N LYS A 271 8.71 -4.61 25.20
CA LYS A 271 10.06 -4.53 24.62
C LYS A 271 10.09 -3.54 23.47
N LEU A 272 11.14 -2.73 23.43
CA LEU A 272 11.36 -1.78 22.34
C LEU A 272 11.72 -2.51 21.04
N LYS A 273 11.09 -2.11 19.94
CA LYS A 273 11.27 -2.62 18.59
C LYS A 273 11.31 -1.43 17.62
N GLY A 274 12.03 -1.57 16.52
CA GLY A 274 11.91 -0.61 15.43
C GLY A 274 10.72 -0.97 14.54
N ALA A 275 10.01 0.04 14.04
CA ALA A 275 8.98 -0.11 13.01
C ALA A 275 9.34 0.76 11.81
N THR A 276 9.31 0.17 10.62
CA THR A 276 9.66 0.85 9.37
C THR A 276 8.52 0.74 8.38
N SER A 277 8.17 1.87 7.77
CA SER A 277 7.23 1.96 6.67
C SER A 277 7.99 2.13 5.36
N VAL A 278 7.64 1.34 4.36
CA VAL A 278 8.26 1.39 3.03
C VAL A 278 7.21 1.61 1.94
N THR A 279 7.64 2.23 0.84
CA THR A 279 6.88 2.33 -0.40
C THR A 279 7.56 1.47 -1.46
N PHE A 280 6.80 0.74 -2.27
CA PHE A 280 7.41 -0.04 -3.34
C PHE A 280 7.95 0.89 -4.44
N THR A 281 9.16 0.60 -4.90
CA THR A 281 9.76 1.27 -6.06
C THR A 281 9.62 0.29 -7.22
N GLN A 282 8.44 0.23 -7.82
CA GLN A 282 8.13 -0.76 -8.86
C GLN A 282 8.99 -0.52 -10.10
N SER A 283 9.97 -1.39 -10.33
CA SER A 283 10.77 -1.47 -11.55
C SER A 283 10.30 -2.61 -12.47
N ASP A 284 9.62 -3.63 -11.93
CA ASP A 284 9.12 -4.81 -12.63
C ASP A 284 7.58 -4.90 -12.57
N GLU A 285 6.94 -4.69 -13.72
CA GLU A 285 5.48 -4.75 -13.89
C GLU A 285 4.92 -6.14 -13.55
N THR A 286 5.69 -7.20 -13.78
CA THR A 286 5.22 -8.57 -13.50
C THR A 286 5.16 -8.86 -12.00
N ALA A 287 6.16 -8.41 -11.24
CA ALA A 287 6.18 -8.52 -9.78
C ALA A 287 5.04 -7.69 -9.15
N SER A 288 4.78 -6.49 -9.69
CA SER A 288 3.65 -5.64 -9.28
C SER A 288 2.30 -6.33 -9.46
N GLN A 289 2.05 -6.90 -10.65
CA GLN A 289 0.81 -7.62 -10.94
C GLN A 289 0.63 -8.86 -10.04
N GLN A 290 1.70 -9.62 -9.80
CA GLN A 290 1.66 -10.76 -8.88
C GLN A 290 1.34 -10.34 -7.45
N TYR A 291 1.93 -9.24 -6.99
CA TYR A 291 1.64 -8.68 -5.67
C TYR A 291 0.20 -8.19 -5.52
N ILE A 292 -0.34 -7.50 -6.52
CA ILE A 292 -1.74 -7.04 -6.52
C ILE A 292 -2.71 -8.22 -6.48
N ARG A 293 -2.43 -9.29 -7.25
CA ARG A 293 -3.23 -10.52 -7.21
C ARG A 293 -3.18 -11.16 -5.82
N PHE A 294 -1.99 -11.31 -5.25
CA PHE A 294 -1.80 -11.83 -3.90
C PHE A 294 -2.62 -11.02 -2.87
N LEU A 295 -2.52 -9.69 -2.90
CA LEU A 295 -3.23 -8.80 -1.99
C LEU A 295 -4.76 -8.94 -2.14
N THR A 296 -5.25 -9.08 -3.37
CA THR A 296 -6.67 -9.31 -3.66
C THR A 296 -7.15 -10.64 -3.08
N GLU A 297 -6.35 -11.70 -3.15
CA GLU A 297 -6.69 -13.02 -2.61
C GLU A 297 -6.73 -13.01 -1.07
N VAL A 298 -5.76 -12.37 -0.42
CA VAL A 298 -5.78 -12.17 1.05
C VAL A 298 -7.02 -11.36 1.45
N TYR A 299 -7.37 -10.33 0.69
CA TYR A 299 -8.57 -9.54 0.95
C TYR A 299 -9.86 -10.36 0.83
N ARG A 300 -9.99 -11.16 -0.23
CA ARG A 300 -11.12 -12.08 -0.42
C ARG A 300 -11.24 -13.08 0.73
N HIS A 301 -10.12 -13.61 1.20
CA HIS A 301 -10.08 -14.51 2.37
C HIS A 301 -10.63 -13.82 3.64
N LEU A 302 -10.19 -12.59 3.91
CA LEU A 302 -10.68 -11.80 5.04
C LEU A 302 -12.18 -11.51 4.94
N LEU A 303 -12.68 -11.18 3.75
CA LEU A 303 -14.11 -10.97 3.51
C LEU A 303 -14.92 -12.26 3.73
N ALA A 304 -14.43 -13.40 3.25
CA ALA A 304 -15.07 -14.70 3.44
C ALA A 304 -15.13 -15.10 4.93
N ARG A 305 -14.09 -14.77 5.71
CA ARG A 305 -14.13 -14.95 7.18
C ARG A 305 -15.18 -14.07 7.83
N ARG A 306 -15.29 -12.80 7.43
CA ARG A 306 -16.28 -11.85 7.97
C ARG A 306 -17.73 -12.24 7.65
N SER A 307 -17.98 -12.82 6.48
CA SER A 307 -19.31 -13.29 6.08
C SER A 307 -19.70 -14.66 6.68
N GLY A 308 -18.86 -15.25 7.52
CA GLY A 308 -19.13 -16.54 8.19
C GLY A 308 -18.93 -17.77 7.29
N LEU A 309 -18.50 -17.59 6.04
CA LEU A 309 -18.27 -18.68 5.07
C LEU A 309 -16.94 -19.44 5.31
N GLY A 310 -16.05 -18.91 6.15
CA GLY A 310 -14.72 -19.45 6.42
C GLY A 310 -14.58 -20.39 7.63
N LYS A 311 -15.65 -20.76 8.33
CA LYS A 311 -15.57 -21.75 9.42
C LYS A 311 -15.63 -23.18 8.85
N LYS A 312 -14.47 -23.78 8.61
CA LYS A 312 -14.27 -25.24 8.55
C LYS A 312 -12.99 -25.63 9.26
#